data_AF-A0AAV1E9P8-F1
#
_entry.id   AF-A0AAV1E9P8-F1
#
_cell.length_a   1.000
_cell.length_b   1.000
_cell.length_c   1.000
_cell.angle_alpha   90.00
_cell.angle_beta   90.00
_cell.angle_gamma   90.00
#
_symmetry.space_group_name_H-M   'P 1'
#
loop_
_entity.id
_entity.type
_entity.pdbx_description
1 polymer ?
#
loop_
_entity_poly.entity_id
_entity_poly.type
_entity_poly.pdbx_seq_one_letter_code
_entity_poly.pdbx_strand_id
1 'polypeptide(L)'
;MASSTQFAPSRRMDIYDPMHQMSMWEDTFRSHINPNNTGVCIFPKGEERLIEKPEYTSQEPLMPPLDSQAARSISDKVRRRLAQNREAARKSRQRKKAYVQQLESSRLKLAQLELELDKARQQGACIGGVAATLGLSGAINPGIAAFEMKYGHWVEEQKRKTAELRTVLQSATSEMELHIHVQSFLSHYQELFRMKAEAAKSDVFYILYGLWRTSVERFFLWIGGFRPSELVSILTPTLEPLTEQQYALVSNLRQSCQQAEDALKQGIDKLQQNLVQTIAADAIGVPSYSSQMSPAVEMLEALESFVIQADHLRQQTLQRMSCILTTRQAARGLLAFGEYFQRLRTLSSLWAARPRDLP
;
A
#
# COMPACT_ATOMS: atom_id res chain seq x y z
N MET A 1 81.76 -12.01 23.93
CA MET A 1 81.72 -12.77 22.66
C MET A 1 80.39 -13.49 22.64
N ALA A 2 79.41 -12.97 21.90
CA ALA A 2 79.14 -13.25 20.47
C ALA A 2 78.55 -14.67 20.27
N SER A 3 77.54 -14.95 19.45
CA SER A 3 76.58 -14.18 18.65
C SER A 3 75.61 -15.21 18.04
N SER A 4 74.36 -14.79 17.77
CA SER A 4 73.52 -15.19 16.60
C SER A 4 73.03 -16.67 16.52
N THR A 5 71.80 -17.00 16.14
CA THR A 5 71.00 -16.43 15.05
C THR A 5 69.49 -16.68 15.22
N GLN A 6 68.76 -15.74 14.65
CA GLN A 6 67.32 -15.53 14.47
C GLN A 6 66.53 -16.70 13.85
N PHE A 7 65.25 -16.80 14.23
CA PHE A 7 64.13 -17.11 13.32
C PHE A 7 62.89 -16.31 13.72
N ALA A 8 62.22 -15.72 12.72
CA ALA A 8 61.18 -14.70 12.81
C ALA A 8 59.76 -15.27 13.07
N PRO A 9 58.85 -14.51 13.73
CA PRO A 9 57.42 -14.81 13.71
C PRO A 9 56.71 -14.08 12.55
N SER A 10 55.80 -14.81 11.89
CA SER A 10 54.97 -14.34 10.79
C SER A 10 53.99 -13.24 11.24
N ARG A 11 53.89 -12.17 10.43
CA ARG A 11 53.00 -11.00 10.60
C ARG A 11 51.53 -11.40 10.85
N ARG A 12 50.95 -10.87 11.93
CA ARG A 12 49.52 -10.51 12.00
C ARG A 12 49.42 -9.19 12.76
N MET A 13 48.99 -8.14 12.07
CA MET A 13 48.79 -6.81 12.62
C MET A 13 47.58 -6.81 13.56
N ASP A 14 47.78 -6.34 14.79
CA ASP A 14 46.75 -5.69 15.61
C ASP A 14 46.14 -4.53 14.78
N ILE A 15 44.89 -4.09 14.95
CA ILE A 15 44.40 -3.30 16.09
C ILE A 15 42.87 -3.15 15.91
N TYR A 16 42.15 -3.31 17.01
CA TYR A 16 40.74 -2.96 17.21
C TYR A 16 40.62 -1.43 17.41
N ASP A 17 39.68 -0.74 16.76
CA ASP A 17 39.02 0.45 17.35
C ASP A 17 37.70 0.81 16.62
N PRO A 18 36.66 1.31 17.33
CA PRO A 18 35.31 1.55 16.83
C PRO A 18 35.17 2.96 16.24
N MET A 19 34.51 3.08 15.09
CA MET A 19 34.45 4.36 14.38
C MET A 19 33.46 5.35 15.01
N HIS A 20 34.04 6.45 15.48
CA HIS A 20 33.39 7.68 15.93
C HIS A 20 32.77 8.51 14.79
N GLN A 21 31.60 9.07 15.13
CA GLN A 21 31.04 10.38 14.82
C GLN A 21 32.03 11.52 14.44
N MET A 22 31.82 12.20 13.28
CA MET A 22 31.98 13.66 13.03
C MET A 22 32.00 13.95 11.51
N SER A 23 31.10 14.80 11.00
CA SER A 23 31.27 16.24 10.71
C SER A 23 31.82 16.54 9.31
N MET A 24 31.34 17.64 8.73
CA MET A 24 31.75 18.30 7.48
C MET A 24 31.00 17.88 6.21
N TRP A 25 29.73 18.30 6.18
CA TRP A 25 29.05 18.70 4.96
C TRP A 25 29.24 20.21 4.80
N GLU A 26 30.24 20.61 4.03
CA GLU A 26 30.31 21.93 3.43
C GLU A 26 30.36 21.73 1.92
N ASP A 27 29.49 22.45 1.24
CA ASP A 27 29.51 22.68 -0.20
C ASP A 27 29.32 21.48 -1.10
N THR A 28 28.05 21.19 -1.46
CA THR A 28 27.73 21.20 -2.90
C THR A 28 26.22 21.25 -3.24
N PHE A 29 25.90 22.27 -4.03
CA PHE A 29 24.85 22.34 -5.05
C PHE A 29 23.50 22.99 -4.74
N ARG A 30 23.51 24.27 -5.12
CA ARG A 30 22.46 25.15 -5.62
C ARG A 30 21.78 24.57 -6.90
N SER A 31 20.43 24.67 -6.97
CA SER A 31 19.55 24.92 -8.15
C SER A 31 19.41 23.85 -9.25
N HIS A 32 18.31 23.69 -10.02
CA HIS A 32 16.84 23.85 -9.96
C HIS A 32 16.32 23.42 -11.36
N ILE A 33 15.05 23.06 -11.45
CA ILE A 33 14.37 22.36 -12.56
C ILE A 33 13.58 23.33 -13.47
N ASN A 34 13.37 22.89 -14.71
CA ASN A 34 12.63 23.47 -15.85
C ASN A 34 11.17 22.94 -15.94
N PRO A 35 10.20 23.63 -16.60
CA PRO A 35 8.99 22.92 -17.06
C PRO A 35 8.34 23.37 -18.42
N ASN A 36 7.37 22.53 -18.87
CA ASN A 36 6.29 22.69 -19.89
C ASN A 36 6.53 22.04 -21.27
N ASN A 37 5.58 21.49 -22.06
CA ASN A 37 4.10 21.28 -22.07
C ASN A 37 3.74 20.27 -23.23
N THR A 38 2.85 19.27 -23.11
CA THR A 38 1.41 19.14 -23.57
C THR A 38 1.07 18.69 -25.02
N GLY A 39 0.06 17.80 -25.17
CA GLY A 39 -0.86 17.64 -26.34
C GLY A 39 -1.31 16.17 -26.61
N VAL A 40 -2.48 15.66 -26.15
CA VAL A 40 -3.88 15.61 -26.70
C VAL A 40 -4.17 14.59 -27.84
N CYS A 41 -5.28 13.82 -27.71
CA CYS A 41 -5.78 12.69 -28.53
C CYS A 41 -7.01 13.03 -29.43
N ILE A 42 -7.22 12.28 -30.53
CA ILE A 42 -8.43 12.29 -31.40
C ILE A 42 -8.79 10.86 -31.89
N PHE A 43 -10.09 10.55 -31.99
CA PHE A 43 -10.71 9.30 -32.53
C PHE A 43 -11.09 9.39 -34.02
N PRO A 44 -11.21 8.27 -34.78
CA PRO A 44 -11.87 8.26 -36.09
C PRO A 44 -13.15 7.41 -36.17
N LYS A 45 -13.94 7.72 -37.21
CA LYS A 45 -15.34 7.39 -37.53
C LYS A 45 -15.45 6.22 -38.54
N GLY A 46 -16.54 5.47 -38.50
CA GLY A 46 -16.79 4.28 -39.35
C GLY A 46 -17.36 4.57 -40.75
N GLU A 47 -17.23 3.58 -41.64
CA GLU A 47 -17.84 3.52 -42.98
C GLU A 47 -18.63 2.20 -43.15
N GLU A 48 -19.89 2.34 -43.57
CA GLU A 48 -20.78 1.30 -44.09
C GLU A 48 -20.49 1.02 -45.57
N ARG A 49 -20.40 -0.26 -45.96
CA ARG A 49 -20.39 -0.65 -47.38
C ARG A 49 -21.48 -1.68 -47.65
N LEU A 50 -22.46 -1.25 -48.43
CA LEU A 50 -23.61 -2.00 -48.96
C LEU A 50 -23.14 -3.17 -49.84
N ILE A 51 -23.76 -4.34 -49.68
CA ILE A 51 -23.63 -5.47 -50.62
C ILE A 51 -25.01 -5.72 -51.24
N GLU A 52 -25.06 -5.54 -52.55
CA GLU A 52 -26.23 -5.61 -53.41
C GLU A 52 -26.80 -7.03 -53.53
N LYS A 53 -28.13 -7.11 -53.60
CA LYS A 53 -28.89 -8.28 -54.06
C LYS A 53 -28.81 -8.37 -55.58
N PRO A 54 -28.53 -9.54 -56.20
CA PRO A 54 -28.91 -9.76 -57.58
C PRO A 54 -30.34 -10.29 -57.65
N GLU A 55 -31.15 -9.55 -58.42
CA GLU A 55 -32.46 -9.93 -58.95
C GLU A 55 -32.34 -11.23 -59.76
N TYR A 56 -33.26 -12.17 -59.53
CA TYR A 56 -33.38 -13.36 -60.37
C TYR A 56 -34.43 -13.09 -61.43
N THR A 57 -33.98 -12.74 -62.62
CA THR A 57 -34.78 -12.63 -63.84
C THR A 57 -35.45 -13.97 -64.14
N SER A 58 -36.78 -13.98 -64.18
CA SER A 58 -37.57 -15.07 -64.78
C SER A 58 -37.28 -15.14 -66.27
N GLN A 59 -36.46 -16.09 -66.70
CA GLN A 59 -36.42 -16.53 -68.09
C GLN A 59 -36.80 -18.00 -68.14
N GLU A 60 -38.00 -18.24 -68.67
CA GLU A 60 -38.55 -19.53 -69.05
C GLU A 60 -37.85 -19.96 -70.36
N PRO A 61 -37.06 -21.04 -70.39
CA PRO A 61 -36.52 -21.57 -71.64
C PRO A 61 -37.57 -22.51 -72.24
N LEU A 62 -38.09 -22.10 -73.39
CA LEU A 62 -38.89 -22.93 -74.29
C LEU A 62 -38.14 -24.25 -74.56
N MET A 63 -38.68 -25.37 -74.09
CA MET A 63 -38.08 -26.71 -74.23
C MET A 63 -38.32 -27.29 -75.64
N PRO A 64 -37.29 -27.75 -76.38
CA PRO A 64 -37.45 -28.83 -77.35
C PRO A 64 -37.55 -30.17 -76.59
N PRO A 65 -38.14 -31.23 -77.17
CA PRO A 65 -38.46 -32.45 -76.43
C PRO A 65 -37.17 -33.13 -75.96
N LEU A 66 -36.91 -33.03 -74.66
CA LEU A 66 -35.75 -33.64 -74.02
C LEU A 66 -36.06 -35.11 -73.75
N ASP A 67 -35.19 -35.99 -74.22
CA ASP A 67 -35.23 -37.42 -73.93
C ASP A 67 -35.50 -37.69 -72.44
N SER A 68 -36.42 -38.62 -72.18
CA SER A 68 -36.95 -38.98 -70.84
C SER A 68 -35.87 -39.31 -69.79
N GLN A 69 -34.62 -39.48 -70.20
CA GLN A 69 -33.48 -39.81 -69.35
C GLN A 69 -32.83 -38.58 -68.68
N ALA A 70 -32.83 -37.41 -69.33
CA ALA A 70 -32.23 -36.19 -68.78
C ALA A 70 -33.16 -35.51 -67.75
N ALA A 71 -34.48 -35.53 -67.97
CA ALA A 71 -35.46 -35.06 -67.00
C ALA A 71 -35.46 -35.90 -65.70
N ARG A 72 -35.29 -37.23 -65.82
CA ARG A 72 -35.11 -38.14 -64.66
C ARG A 72 -33.81 -37.83 -63.89
N SER A 73 -32.70 -37.58 -64.59
CA SER A 73 -31.42 -37.19 -63.97
C SER A 73 -31.49 -35.87 -63.19
N ILE A 74 -32.22 -34.87 -63.70
CA ILE A 74 -32.45 -33.60 -63.01
C ILE A 74 -33.33 -33.81 -61.76
N SER A 75 -34.40 -34.60 -61.87
CA SER A 75 -35.28 -34.96 -60.75
C SER A 75 -34.52 -35.68 -59.63
N ASP A 76 -33.62 -36.61 -59.97
CA ASP A 76 -32.79 -37.33 -59.02
C ASP A 76 -31.76 -36.44 -58.32
N LYS A 77 -31.19 -35.45 -59.04
CA LYS A 77 -30.30 -34.44 -58.44
C LYS A 77 -31.06 -33.54 -57.46
N VAL A 78 -32.29 -33.14 -57.79
CA VAL A 78 -33.16 -32.35 -56.89
C VAL A 78 -33.52 -33.15 -55.64
N ARG A 79 -33.87 -34.44 -55.77
CA ARG A 79 -34.14 -35.33 -54.62
C ARG A 79 -32.93 -35.46 -53.69
N ARG A 80 -31.71 -35.61 -54.25
CA ARG A 80 -30.47 -35.69 -53.45
C ARG A 80 -30.17 -34.39 -52.70
N ARG A 81 -30.35 -33.23 -53.33
CA ARG A 81 -30.17 -31.92 -52.66
C ARG A 81 -31.16 -31.72 -51.50
N LEU A 82 -32.42 -32.13 -51.67
CA LEU A 82 -33.41 -32.07 -50.60
C LEU A 82 -33.07 -33.00 -49.44
N ALA A 83 -32.55 -34.19 -49.71
CA ALA A 83 -32.07 -35.12 -48.67
C ALA A 83 -30.89 -34.51 -47.88
N GLN A 84 -29.90 -33.95 -48.59
CA GLN A 84 -28.75 -33.28 -47.96
C GLN A 84 -29.19 -32.06 -47.13
N ASN A 85 -30.14 -31.27 -47.61
CA ASN A 85 -30.67 -30.12 -46.86
C ASN A 85 -31.40 -30.58 -45.58
N ARG A 86 -32.17 -31.66 -45.65
CA ARG A 86 -32.81 -32.27 -44.47
C ARG A 86 -31.78 -32.75 -43.44
N GLU A 87 -30.70 -33.36 -43.88
CA GLU A 87 -29.61 -33.78 -42.99
C GLU A 87 -28.83 -32.59 -42.40
N ALA A 88 -28.52 -31.58 -43.21
CA ALA A 88 -27.86 -30.36 -42.76
C ALA A 88 -28.71 -29.61 -41.72
N ALA A 89 -30.03 -29.53 -41.93
CA ALA A 89 -30.97 -28.95 -40.98
C ALA A 89 -31.02 -29.73 -39.66
N ARG A 90 -31.01 -31.08 -39.71
CA ARG A 90 -30.93 -31.92 -38.51
C ARG A 90 -29.62 -31.67 -37.74
N LYS A 91 -28.47 -31.69 -38.40
CA LYS A 91 -27.16 -31.43 -37.78
C LYS A 91 -27.09 -30.02 -37.20
N SER A 92 -27.61 -29.01 -37.89
CA SER A 92 -27.69 -27.63 -37.40
C SER A 92 -28.53 -27.53 -36.11
N ARG A 93 -29.73 -28.14 -36.10
CA ARG A 93 -30.59 -28.19 -34.91
C ARG A 93 -29.89 -28.89 -33.74
N GLN A 94 -29.19 -29.99 -33.99
CA GLN A 94 -28.46 -30.71 -32.95
C GLN A 94 -27.32 -29.88 -32.35
N ARG A 95 -26.55 -29.16 -33.18
CA ARG A 95 -25.51 -28.23 -32.70
C ARG A 95 -26.09 -27.08 -31.89
N LYS A 96 -27.19 -26.47 -32.35
CA LYS A 96 -27.88 -25.41 -31.60
C LYS A 96 -28.40 -25.93 -30.25
N LYS A 97 -28.97 -27.13 -30.22
CA LYS A 97 -29.42 -27.76 -28.97
C LYS A 97 -28.27 -27.98 -27.99
N ALA A 98 -27.14 -28.51 -28.45
CA ALA A 98 -25.95 -28.70 -27.62
C ALA A 98 -25.40 -27.37 -27.08
N TYR A 99 -25.38 -26.32 -27.92
CA TYR A 99 -24.94 -24.99 -27.51
C TYR A 99 -25.85 -24.36 -26.45
N VAL A 100 -27.17 -24.47 -26.61
CA VAL A 100 -28.14 -24.00 -25.60
C VAL A 100 -27.96 -24.73 -24.28
N GLN A 101 -27.78 -26.05 -24.31
CA GLN A 101 -27.49 -26.83 -23.10
C GLN A 101 -26.19 -26.40 -22.41
N GLN A 102 -25.15 -26.06 -23.19
CA GLN A 102 -23.91 -25.53 -22.66
C GLN A 102 -24.10 -24.14 -22.02
N LEU A 103 -24.94 -23.28 -22.61
CA LEU A 103 -25.26 -21.97 -22.02
C LEU A 103 -26.04 -22.12 -20.72
N GLU A 104 -27.00 -23.04 -20.64
CA GLU A 104 -27.75 -23.33 -19.42
C GLU A 104 -26.85 -23.85 -18.31
N SER A 105 -25.92 -24.77 -18.62
CA SER A 105 -24.95 -25.27 -17.64
C SER A 105 -23.98 -24.17 -17.18
N SER A 106 -23.53 -23.32 -18.09
CA SER A 106 -22.67 -22.17 -17.78
C SER A 106 -23.40 -21.16 -16.88
N ARG A 107 -24.69 -20.90 -17.12
CA ARG A 107 -25.52 -20.01 -16.31
C ARG A 107 -25.68 -20.52 -14.87
N LEU A 108 -25.92 -21.83 -14.70
CA LEU A 108 -26.02 -22.44 -13.37
C LEU A 108 -24.68 -22.36 -12.62
N LYS A 109 -23.56 -22.62 -13.31
CA LYS A 109 -22.23 -22.49 -12.72
C LYS A 109 -21.93 -21.05 -12.29
N LEU A 110 -22.33 -20.07 -13.09
CA LEU A 110 -22.17 -18.66 -12.75
C LEU A 110 -22.97 -18.31 -11.48
N ALA A 111 -24.24 -18.71 -11.41
CA ALA A 111 -25.06 -18.46 -10.23
C ALA A 111 -24.50 -19.13 -8.95
N GLN A 112 -23.89 -20.31 -9.07
CA GLN A 112 -23.20 -20.96 -7.96
C GLN A 112 -21.97 -20.16 -7.51
N LEU A 113 -21.14 -19.70 -8.46
CA LEU A 113 -19.96 -18.89 -8.15
C LEU A 113 -20.32 -17.55 -7.50
N GLU A 114 -21.40 -16.91 -7.94
CA GLU A 114 -21.92 -15.68 -7.33
C GLU A 114 -22.33 -15.93 -5.87
N LEU A 115 -23.05 -17.02 -5.60
CA LEU A 115 -23.43 -17.40 -4.24
C LEU A 115 -22.22 -17.71 -3.35
N GLU A 116 -21.21 -18.40 -3.88
CA GLU A 116 -19.96 -18.67 -3.15
C GLU A 116 -19.19 -17.37 -2.86
N LEU A 117 -19.16 -16.44 -3.82
CA LEU A 117 -18.56 -15.11 -3.64
C LEU A 117 -19.27 -14.30 -2.55
N ASP A 118 -20.60 -14.29 -2.53
CA ASP A 118 -21.37 -13.55 -1.53
C ASP A 118 -21.22 -14.18 -0.14
N LYS A 119 -21.17 -15.51 -0.04
CA LYS A 119 -20.83 -16.20 1.22
C LYS A 119 -19.42 -15.84 1.70
N ALA A 120 -18.43 -15.85 0.81
CA ALA A 120 -17.05 -15.47 1.15
C ALA A 120 -16.96 -14.01 1.62
N ARG A 121 -17.71 -13.10 0.98
CA ARG A 121 -17.83 -11.69 1.41
C ARG A 121 -18.48 -11.55 2.78
N GLN A 122 -19.54 -12.31 3.06
CA GLN A 122 -20.23 -12.26 4.37
C GLN A 122 -19.36 -12.85 5.50
N GLN A 123 -18.63 -13.94 5.22
CA GLN A 123 -17.65 -14.48 6.16
C GLN A 123 -16.48 -13.51 6.40
N GLY A 124 -16.06 -12.76 5.37
CA GLY A 124 -15.07 -11.68 5.50
C GLY A 124 -15.60 -10.38 6.12
N ALA A 125 -16.91 -10.16 6.16
CA ALA A 125 -17.53 -8.96 6.75
C ALA A 125 -17.72 -9.06 8.27
N CYS A 126 -17.72 -10.27 8.85
CA CYS A 126 -17.83 -10.48 10.29
C CYS A 126 -16.50 -10.35 11.05
N ILE A 127 -15.38 -10.14 10.35
CA ILE A 127 -14.07 -9.86 10.95
C ILE A 127 -13.66 -8.49 10.45
N GLY A 128 -13.96 -7.46 11.26
CA GLY A 128 -13.79 -6.07 10.87
C GLY A 128 -12.35 -5.68 10.56
N GLY A 129 -12.20 -4.84 9.54
CA GLY A 129 -11.03 -3.97 9.35
C GLY A 129 -10.00 -4.43 8.31
N VAL A 130 -9.93 -3.67 7.21
CA VAL A 130 -8.79 -3.41 6.29
C VAL A 130 -8.11 -4.61 5.57
N ALA A 131 -8.18 -5.84 6.07
CA ALA A 131 -7.52 -7.01 5.49
C ALA A 131 -8.05 -7.41 4.09
N ALA A 132 -9.32 -7.10 3.79
CA ALA A 132 -9.96 -7.55 2.55
C ALA A 132 -9.49 -6.82 1.27
N THR A 133 -8.83 -5.65 1.37
CA THR A 133 -8.47 -4.88 0.17
C THR A 133 -7.26 -5.44 -0.59
N LEU A 134 -6.53 -6.42 -0.02
CA LEU A 134 -5.31 -6.96 -0.63
C LEU A 134 -5.32 -8.47 -0.94
N GLY A 135 -6.45 -9.17 -0.81
CA GLY A 135 -6.54 -10.58 -1.21
C GLY A 135 -5.59 -11.53 -0.46
N LEU A 136 -5.00 -11.10 0.66
CA LEU A 136 -4.16 -11.93 1.52
C LEU A 136 -5.07 -12.75 2.44
N SER A 137 -5.77 -13.72 1.87
CA SER A 137 -6.34 -14.84 2.63
C SER A 137 -5.20 -15.79 3.04
N GLY A 138 -4.31 -15.30 3.90
CA GLY A 138 -3.35 -16.11 4.65
C GLY A 138 -3.76 -16.14 6.12
N ALA A 139 -3.45 -17.23 6.83
CA ALA A 139 -3.66 -17.35 8.26
C ALA A 139 -3.28 -16.03 8.96
N ILE A 140 -4.22 -15.43 9.71
CA ILE A 140 -3.99 -14.14 10.36
C ILE A 140 -2.72 -14.28 11.21
N ASN A 141 -1.67 -13.53 10.84
CA ASN A 141 -0.41 -13.54 11.57
C ASN A 141 -0.73 -13.20 13.04
N PRO A 142 -0.49 -14.09 14.02
CA PRO A 142 -0.96 -13.90 15.39
C PRO A 142 -0.35 -12.65 16.04
N GLY A 143 0.86 -12.25 15.63
CA GLY A 143 1.48 -11.00 16.06
C GLY A 143 0.72 -9.77 15.55
N ILE A 144 0.24 -9.81 14.31
CA ILE A 144 -0.57 -8.73 13.71
C ILE A 144 -1.97 -8.68 14.32
N ALA A 145 -2.62 -9.82 14.54
CA ALA A 145 -3.91 -9.87 15.24
C ALA A 145 -3.83 -9.26 16.66
N ALA A 146 -2.77 -9.61 17.40
CA ALA A 146 -2.54 -9.07 18.74
C ALA A 146 -2.28 -7.57 18.70
N PHE A 147 -1.55 -7.09 17.69
CA PHE A 147 -1.32 -5.67 17.48
C PHE A 147 -2.62 -4.92 17.15
N GLU A 148 -3.46 -5.43 16.24
CA GLU A 148 -4.72 -4.81 15.84
C GLU A 148 -5.67 -4.62 17.04
N MET A 149 -5.80 -5.67 17.87
CA MET A 149 -6.58 -5.60 19.10
C MET A 149 -6.06 -4.51 20.04
N LYS A 150 -4.75 -4.51 20.34
CA LYS A 150 -4.15 -3.52 21.23
C LYS A 150 -4.22 -2.11 20.66
N TYR A 151 -4.04 -1.96 19.35
CA TYR A 151 -4.13 -0.67 18.68
C TYR A 151 -5.56 -0.12 18.71
N GLY A 152 -6.59 -0.95 18.57
CA GLY A 152 -7.98 -0.56 18.76
C GLY A 152 -8.21 0.05 20.15
N HIS A 153 -7.77 -0.63 21.21
CA HIS A 153 -7.82 -0.10 22.57
C HIS A 153 -7.00 1.19 22.75
N TRP A 154 -5.82 1.25 22.13
CA TRP A 154 -4.98 2.44 22.14
C TRP A 154 -5.69 3.65 21.52
N VAL A 155 -6.42 3.48 20.42
CA VAL A 155 -7.18 4.56 19.77
C VAL A 155 -8.30 5.09 20.66
N GLU A 156 -9.02 4.22 21.36
CA GLU A 156 -10.07 4.66 22.29
C GLU A 156 -9.48 5.39 23.51
N GLU A 157 -8.37 4.89 24.05
CA GLU A 157 -7.64 5.55 25.12
C GLU A 157 -7.08 6.91 24.68
N GLN A 158 -6.58 7.02 23.45
CA GLN A 158 -6.13 8.29 22.87
C GLN A 158 -7.27 9.31 22.80
N LYS A 159 -8.48 8.90 22.40
CA LYS A 159 -9.67 9.79 22.40
C LYS A 159 -10.00 10.25 23.80
N ARG A 160 -10.01 9.34 24.78
CA ARG A 160 -10.26 9.65 26.19
C ARG A 160 -9.24 10.65 26.74
N LYS A 161 -7.94 10.40 26.56
CA LYS A 161 -6.87 11.31 26.98
C LYS A 161 -6.95 12.67 26.32
N THR A 162 -7.31 12.72 25.03
CA THR A 162 -7.51 13.98 24.30
C THR A 162 -8.70 14.76 24.87
N ALA A 163 -9.80 14.09 25.23
CA ALA A 163 -10.95 14.71 25.88
C ALA A 163 -10.59 15.26 27.27
N GLU A 164 -9.92 14.46 28.10
CA GLU A 164 -9.48 14.85 29.44
C GLU A 164 -8.53 16.05 29.40
N LEU A 165 -7.50 16.02 28.54
CA LEU A 165 -6.56 17.11 28.41
C LEU A 165 -7.24 18.42 27.99
N ARG A 166 -8.29 18.34 27.16
CA ARG A 166 -9.12 19.50 26.81
C ARG A 166 -9.85 20.07 28.03
N THR A 167 -10.49 19.23 28.83
CA THR A 167 -11.21 19.64 30.04
C THR A 167 -10.26 20.24 31.09
N VAL A 168 -9.10 19.62 31.28
CA VAL A 168 -8.05 20.07 32.22
C VAL A 168 -7.48 21.43 31.80
N LEU A 169 -7.30 21.68 30.50
CA LEU A 169 -6.83 22.97 29.98
C LEU A 169 -7.87 24.08 30.07
N GLN A 170 -9.16 23.76 30.07
CA GLN A 170 -10.27 24.71 30.20
C GLN A 170 -10.57 25.07 31.66
N SER A 171 -10.20 24.21 32.60
CA SER A 171 -10.39 24.42 34.03
C SER A 171 -9.17 25.10 34.66
N ALA A 172 -9.35 25.68 35.86
CA ALA A 172 -8.28 26.29 36.65
C ALA A 172 -7.39 25.23 37.34
N THR A 173 -6.88 24.28 36.55
CA THR A 173 -6.09 23.15 37.03
C THR A 173 -4.69 23.58 37.45
N SER A 174 -4.17 22.95 38.52
CA SER A 174 -2.81 23.17 38.99
C SER A 174 -1.77 22.75 37.93
N GLU A 175 -0.60 23.39 37.96
CA GLU A 175 0.49 23.06 37.03
C GLU A 175 0.99 21.61 37.21
N MET A 176 1.03 21.13 38.45
CA MET A 176 1.44 19.76 38.78
C MET A 176 0.49 18.73 38.15
N GLU A 177 -0.81 18.93 38.28
CA GLU A 177 -1.81 18.04 37.67
C GLU A 177 -1.73 18.07 36.15
N LEU A 178 -1.56 19.25 35.55
CA LEU A 178 -1.34 19.37 34.11
C LEU A 178 -0.08 18.64 33.65
N HIS A 179 1.00 18.68 34.44
CA HIS A 179 2.24 17.95 34.16
C HIS A 179 2.01 16.44 34.15
N ILE A 180 1.23 15.91 35.10
CA ILE A 180 0.87 14.48 35.14
C ILE A 180 0.15 14.08 33.85
N HIS A 181 -0.79 14.91 33.36
CA HIS A 181 -1.48 14.63 32.10
C HIS A 181 -0.53 14.66 30.89
N VAL A 182 0.40 15.62 30.83
CA VAL A 182 1.43 15.69 29.78
C VAL A 182 2.28 14.42 29.76
N GLN A 183 2.80 13.99 30.92
CA GLN A 183 3.59 12.76 31.02
C GLN A 183 2.76 11.53 30.63
N SER A 184 1.52 11.42 31.11
CA SER A 184 0.62 10.32 30.76
C SER A 184 0.39 10.22 29.24
N PHE A 185 0.27 11.35 28.54
CA PHE A 185 0.09 11.40 27.10
C PHE A 185 1.37 11.00 26.35
N LEU A 186 2.55 11.43 26.81
CA LEU A 186 3.84 11.02 26.25
C LEU A 186 4.07 9.51 26.42
N SER A 187 3.82 8.97 27.62
CA SER A 187 3.90 7.52 27.88
C SER A 187 2.93 6.72 27.02
N HIS A 188 1.75 7.27 26.72
CA HIS A 188 0.79 6.62 25.82
C HIS A 188 1.33 6.45 24.39
N TYR A 189 2.05 7.44 23.85
CA TYR A 189 2.71 7.31 22.56
C TYR A 189 3.93 6.40 22.60
N GLN A 190 4.67 6.38 23.71
CA GLN A 190 5.75 5.40 23.90
C GLN A 190 5.22 3.96 23.80
N GLU A 191 4.05 3.69 24.38
CA GLU A 191 3.41 2.37 24.26
C GLU A 191 3.01 2.04 22.81
N LEU A 192 2.54 3.02 22.02
CA LEU A 192 2.30 2.81 20.59
C LEU A 192 3.57 2.35 19.87
N PHE A 193 4.69 3.04 20.07
CA PHE A 193 5.95 2.70 19.42
C PHE A 193 6.47 1.33 19.84
N ARG A 194 6.30 0.97 21.13
CA ARG A 194 6.63 -0.36 21.64
C ARG A 194 5.80 -1.46 20.96
N MET A 195 4.47 -1.27 20.87
CA MET A 195 3.59 -2.23 20.20
C MET A 195 3.91 -2.35 18.71
N LYS A 196 4.25 -1.25 18.04
CA LYS A 196 4.69 -1.25 16.63
C LYS A 196 5.99 -2.01 16.42
N ALA A 197 6.97 -1.86 17.31
CA ALA A 197 8.23 -2.62 17.24
C ALA A 197 7.99 -4.13 17.32
N GLU A 198 7.11 -4.59 18.23
CA GLU A 198 6.75 -6.01 18.32
C GLU A 198 5.99 -6.50 17.08
N ALA A 199 5.12 -5.67 16.51
CA ALA A 199 4.40 -6.01 15.28
C ALA A 199 5.32 -6.06 14.06
N ALA A 200 6.35 -5.20 14.00
CA ALA A 200 7.31 -5.16 12.90
C ALA A 200 8.14 -6.46 12.79
N LYS A 201 8.46 -7.09 13.93
CA LYS A 201 9.08 -8.44 13.97
C LYS A 201 8.20 -9.52 13.33
N SER A 202 6.89 -9.30 13.32
CA SER A 202 5.92 -10.26 12.76
C SER A 202 5.64 -9.97 11.29
N ASP A 203 5.45 -8.69 10.93
CA ASP A 203 5.30 -8.21 9.56
C ASP A 203 5.69 -6.72 9.50
N VAL A 204 6.91 -6.45 9.03
CA VAL A 204 7.43 -5.10 8.89
C VAL A 204 6.66 -4.28 7.84
N PHE A 205 6.16 -4.91 6.78
CA PHE A 205 5.43 -4.22 5.72
C PHE A 205 4.05 -3.76 6.18
N TYR A 206 3.40 -4.53 7.04
CA TYR A 206 2.16 -4.14 7.69
C TYR A 206 2.30 -2.80 8.43
N ILE A 207 3.41 -2.62 9.16
CA ILE A 207 3.72 -1.37 9.87
C ILE A 207 4.18 -0.28 8.90
N LEU A 208 5.15 -0.58 8.04
CA LEU A 208 5.81 0.37 7.12
C LEU A 208 4.79 1.05 6.20
N TYR A 209 3.89 0.29 5.60
CA TYR A 209 2.86 0.81 4.68
C TYR A 209 1.57 1.24 5.38
N GLY A 210 1.51 1.15 6.70
CA GLY A 210 0.38 1.65 7.48
C GLY A 210 -0.92 0.89 7.24
N LEU A 211 -0.86 -0.43 7.09
CA LEU A 211 -2.05 -1.26 6.93
C LEU A 211 -2.98 -1.17 8.16
N TRP A 212 -2.39 -0.91 9.33
CA TRP A 212 -3.07 -0.61 10.59
C TRP A 212 -3.77 0.74 10.67
N ARG A 213 -3.61 1.61 9.67
CA ARG A 213 -4.18 2.97 9.67
C ARG A 213 -5.33 3.10 8.69
N THR A 214 -6.20 4.08 8.95
CA THR A 214 -7.26 4.47 8.00
C THR A 214 -6.65 4.99 6.69
N SER A 215 -7.38 4.92 5.58
CA SER A 215 -6.86 5.32 4.27
C SER A 215 -6.41 6.78 4.23
N VAL A 216 -7.12 7.67 4.93
CA VAL A 216 -6.75 9.10 5.03
C VAL A 216 -5.49 9.27 5.88
N GLU A 217 -5.38 8.61 7.03
CA GLU A 217 -4.15 8.67 7.84
C GLU A 217 -2.94 8.13 7.06
N ARG A 218 -3.15 7.07 6.26
CA ARG A 218 -2.10 6.44 5.44
C ARG A 218 -1.48 7.41 4.43
N PHE A 219 -2.26 8.35 3.92
CA PHE A 219 -1.79 9.36 2.97
C PHE A 219 -0.68 10.26 3.53
N PHE A 220 -0.66 10.47 4.85
CA PHE A 220 0.32 11.31 5.55
C PHE A 220 1.39 10.50 6.30
N LEU A 221 1.55 9.21 5.98
CA LEU A 221 2.57 8.38 6.61
C LEU A 221 3.94 8.58 5.97
N TRP A 222 4.94 8.58 6.83
CA TRP A 222 6.36 8.53 6.53
C TRP A 222 6.95 7.40 7.35
N ILE A 223 7.55 6.37 6.76
CA ILE A 223 8.17 5.22 7.46
C ILE A 223 7.31 4.71 8.64
N GLY A 224 6.13 4.19 8.32
CA GLY A 224 5.21 3.59 9.29
C GLY A 224 4.59 4.52 10.33
N GLY A 225 4.70 5.84 10.23
CA GLY A 225 4.10 6.78 11.19
C GLY A 225 4.06 8.22 10.68
N PHE A 226 3.81 9.20 11.55
CA PHE A 226 3.85 10.62 11.16
C PHE A 226 5.29 11.10 10.90
N ARG A 227 5.48 12.13 10.06
CA ARG A 227 6.79 12.76 9.87
C ARG A 227 7.05 13.79 10.98
N PRO A 228 8.11 13.66 11.80
CA PRO A 228 8.39 14.56 12.92
C PRO A 228 8.51 16.06 12.55
N SER A 229 9.22 16.40 11.48
CA SER A 229 9.43 17.79 11.03
C SER A 229 8.14 18.47 10.59
N GLU A 230 7.27 17.75 9.87
CA GLU A 230 5.93 18.18 9.50
C GLU A 230 5.06 18.36 10.73
N LEU A 231 5.12 17.41 11.67
CA LEU A 231 4.38 17.52 12.92
C LEU A 231 4.75 18.79 13.68
N VAL A 232 6.06 19.06 13.85
CA VAL A 232 6.52 20.29 14.51
C VAL A 232 5.98 21.51 13.75
N SER A 233 6.07 21.51 12.42
CA SER A 233 5.54 22.60 11.58
C SER A 233 4.04 22.85 11.75
N ILE A 234 3.24 21.78 11.85
CA ILE A 234 1.78 21.86 12.03
C ILE A 234 1.43 22.36 13.43
N LEU A 235 2.20 21.95 14.45
CA LEU A 235 1.92 22.30 15.83
C LEU A 235 2.40 23.69 16.23
N THR A 236 3.52 24.20 15.69
CA THR A 236 4.11 25.49 16.11
C THR A 236 3.10 26.64 16.21
N PRO A 237 2.19 26.88 15.25
CA PRO A 237 1.20 27.96 15.34
C PRO A 237 0.20 27.80 16.51
N THR A 238 0.01 26.58 17.00
CA THR A 238 -0.92 26.27 18.11
C THR A 238 -0.30 26.50 19.49
N LEU A 239 1.01 26.76 19.56
CA LEU A 239 1.76 26.86 20.81
C LEU A 239 1.92 28.29 21.32
N GLU A 240 1.42 29.27 20.57
CA GLU A 240 1.59 30.69 20.90
C GLU A 240 0.92 31.07 22.23
N PRO A 241 1.51 31.99 23.00
CA PRO A 241 2.78 32.69 22.75
C PRO A 241 4.00 31.81 23.09
N LEU A 242 5.05 31.85 22.26
CA LEU A 242 6.37 31.28 22.54
C LEU A 242 7.38 32.41 22.76
N THR A 243 8.40 32.21 23.60
CA THR A 243 9.52 33.15 23.70
C THR A 243 10.42 33.04 22.47
N GLU A 244 11.20 34.08 22.16
CA GLU A 244 12.20 34.03 21.07
C GLU A 244 13.17 32.84 21.22
N GLN A 245 13.57 32.54 22.45
CA GLN A 245 14.41 31.37 22.74
C GLN A 245 13.67 30.06 22.44
N GLN A 246 12.39 29.95 22.80
CA GLN A 246 11.58 28.77 22.48
C GLN A 246 11.40 28.60 20.97
N TYR A 247 11.12 29.68 20.23
CA TYR A 247 11.02 29.64 18.76
C TYR A 247 12.32 29.16 18.11
N ALA A 248 13.47 29.66 18.55
CA ALA A 248 14.78 29.22 18.06
C ALA A 248 15.01 27.72 18.34
N LEU A 249 14.71 27.25 19.56
CA LEU A 249 14.85 25.85 19.95
C LEU A 249 13.90 24.92 19.16
N VAL A 250 12.64 25.33 18.96
CA VAL A 250 11.66 24.58 18.16
C VAL A 250 12.09 24.51 16.69
N SER A 251 12.64 25.60 16.14
CA SER A 251 13.14 25.65 14.76
C SER A 251 14.35 24.72 14.58
N ASN A 252 15.29 24.74 15.53
CA ASN A 252 16.43 23.83 15.56
C ASN A 252 15.99 22.36 15.69
N LEU A 253 15.00 22.06 16.54
CA LEU A 253 14.44 20.72 16.65
C LEU A 253 13.84 20.26 15.32
N ARG A 254 13.07 21.12 14.63
CA ARG A 254 12.51 20.81 13.31
C ARG A 254 13.60 20.52 12.28
N GLN A 255 14.66 21.34 12.23
CA GLN A 255 15.77 21.13 11.31
C GLN A 255 16.52 19.83 11.59
N SER A 256 16.77 19.52 12.86
CA SER A 256 17.39 18.27 13.28
C SER A 256 16.52 17.05 12.90
N CYS A 257 15.20 17.15 13.06
CA CYS A 257 14.28 16.12 12.59
C CYS A 257 14.38 15.91 11.08
N GLN A 258 14.39 17.00 10.29
CA GLN A 258 14.51 16.90 8.83
C GLN A 258 15.79 16.20 8.40
N GLN A 259 16.93 16.51 9.02
CA GLN A 259 18.21 15.87 8.72
C GLN A 259 18.17 14.36 9.02
N ALA A 260 17.62 13.97 10.17
CA ALA A 260 17.47 12.57 10.54
C ALA A 260 16.48 11.84 9.61
N GLU A 261 15.39 12.51 9.21
CA GLU A 261 14.42 11.99 8.26
C GLU A 261 15.04 11.73 6.89
N ASP A 262 15.83 12.67 6.39
CA ASP A 262 16.53 12.55 5.10
C ASP A 262 17.56 11.42 5.14
N ALA A 263 18.31 11.28 6.24
CA ALA A 263 19.27 10.20 6.43
C ALA A 263 18.59 8.82 6.46
N LEU A 264 17.46 8.69 7.18
CA LEU A 264 16.68 7.44 7.22
C LEU A 264 16.10 7.10 5.84
N LYS A 265 15.59 8.10 5.12
CA LYS A 265 15.06 7.91 3.77
C LYS A 265 16.14 7.44 2.79
N GLN A 266 17.31 8.08 2.80
CA GLN A 266 18.46 7.68 1.99
C GLN A 266 18.91 6.25 2.34
N GLY A 267 18.91 5.88 3.62
CA GLY A 267 19.23 4.53 4.07
C GLY A 267 18.28 3.47 3.49
N ILE A 268 16.97 3.72 3.51
CA ILE A 268 15.98 2.83 2.88
C ILE A 268 16.16 2.76 1.36
N ASP A 269 16.39 3.90 0.70
CA ASP A 269 16.57 3.94 -0.75
C ASP A 269 17.82 3.14 -1.17
N LYS A 270 18.91 3.23 -0.39
CA LYS A 270 20.11 2.42 -0.60
C LYS A 270 19.87 0.93 -0.35
N LEU A 271 19.12 0.58 0.71
CA LEU A 271 18.73 -0.81 0.98
C LEU A 271 17.94 -1.41 -0.20
N GLN A 272 17.00 -0.65 -0.75
CA GLN A 272 16.23 -1.07 -1.92
C GLN A 272 17.11 -1.25 -3.17
N GLN A 273 18.03 -0.32 -3.43
CA GLN A 273 18.97 -0.44 -4.55
C GLN A 273 19.87 -1.68 -4.42
N ASN A 274 20.40 -1.94 -3.21
CA ASN A 274 21.21 -3.12 -2.94
C ASN A 274 20.42 -4.41 -3.20
N LEU A 275 19.16 -4.48 -2.76
CA LEU A 275 18.31 -5.65 -3.00
C LEU A 275 18.11 -5.90 -4.51
N VAL A 276 17.82 -4.84 -5.28
CA VAL A 276 17.65 -4.96 -6.73
C VAL A 276 18.92 -5.49 -7.39
N GLN A 277 20.10 -5.03 -6.95
CA GLN A 277 21.39 -5.52 -7.46
C GLN A 277 21.64 -7.00 -7.09
N THR A 278 21.34 -7.41 -5.86
CA THR A 278 21.47 -8.81 -5.42
C THR A 278 20.57 -9.73 -6.24
N ILE A 279 19.30 -9.36 -6.43
CA ILE A 279 18.35 -10.15 -7.23
C ILE A 279 18.80 -10.24 -8.70
N ALA A 280 19.30 -9.14 -9.27
CA ALA A 280 19.79 -9.12 -10.64
C ALA A 280 21.05 -9.98 -10.84
N ALA A 281 21.95 -10.03 -9.85
CA ALA A 281 23.14 -10.88 -9.89
C ALA A 281 22.80 -12.38 -9.81
N ASP A 282 21.82 -12.74 -8.96
CA ASP A 282 21.34 -14.12 -8.81
C ASP A 282 20.65 -14.66 -10.07
N ALA A 283 20.06 -13.80 -10.91
CA ALA A 283 19.43 -14.18 -12.17
C ALA A 283 20.39 -14.76 -13.22
N ILE A 284 21.71 -14.56 -13.05
CA ILE A 284 22.76 -15.02 -13.97
C ILE A 284 23.32 -16.40 -13.53
N GLY A 285 23.01 -16.87 -12.31
CA GLY A 285 23.46 -18.15 -11.76
C GLY A 285 22.37 -19.25 -11.74
N VAL A 286 22.75 -20.48 -11.35
CA VAL A 286 21.78 -21.56 -11.08
C VAL A 286 21.07 -21.22 -9.75
N PRO A 287 19.74 -21.00 -9.76
CA PRO A 287 19.05 -20.56 -8.55
C PRO A 287 18.96 -21.70 -7.53
N SER A 288 19.60 -21.52 -6.37
CA SER A 288 19.32 -22.34 -5.19
C SER A 288 18.35 -21.58 -4.30
N TYR A 289 17.24 -22.21 -3.91
CA TYR A 289 16.27 -21.61 -2.99
C TYR A 289 16.92 -21.15 -1.66
N SER A 290 17.99 -21.83 -1.24
CA SER A 290 18.77 -21.48 -0.06
C SER A 290 19.63 -20.22 -0.20
N SER A 291 20.06 -19.84 -1.42
CA SER A 291 20.91 -18.64 -1.64
C SER A 291 20.09 -17.35 -1.65
N GLN A 292 18.81 -17.42 -2.05
CA GLN A 292 17.91 -16.26 -2.11
C GLN A 292 17.28 -15.90 -0.76
N MET A 293 17.23 -16.84 0.18
CA MET A 293 16.55 -16.64 1.47
C MET A 293 17.37 -15.77 2.44
N SER A 294 18.71 -15.87 2.45
CA SER A 294 19.57 -15.05 3.34
C SER A 294 19.46 -13.55 3.05
N PRO A 295 19.63 -13.07 1.81
CA PRO A 295 19.55 -11.63 1.52
C PRO A 295 18.15 -11.05 1.75
N ALA A 296 17.10 -11.86 1.55
CA ALA A 296 15.73 -11.46 1.83
C ALA A 296 15.47 -11.28 3.33
N VAL A 297 15.96 -12.21 4.17
CA VAL A 297 15.84 -12.10 5.63
C VAL A 297 16.63 -10.90 6.16
N GLU A 298 17.88 -10.71 5.71
CA GLU A 298 18.70 -9.55 6.07
C GLU A 298 18.03 -8.22 5.69
N MET A 299 17.34 -8.18 4.55
CA MET A 299 16.57 -7.01 4.13
C MET A 299 15.36 -6.73 5.03
N LEU A 300 14.64 -7.77 5.46
CA LEU A 300 13.52 -7.61 6.39
C LEU A 300 13.98 -7.11 7.76
N GLU A 301 15.09 -7.64 8.30
CA GLU A 301 15.69 -7.19 9.55
C GLU A 301 16.18 -5.73 9.45
N ALA A 302 16.78 -5.36 8.31
CA ALA A 302 17.19 -3.98 8.06
C ALA A 302 15.98 -3.03 7.99
N LEU A 303 14.90 -3.43 7.30
CA LEU A 303 13.64 -2.66 7.26
C LEU A 303 13.01 -2.52 8.65
N GLU A 304 13.02 -3.58 9.46
CA GLU A 304 12.53 -3.55 10.83
C GLU A 304 13.29 -2.50 11.64
N SER A 305 14.62 -2.52 11.55
CA SER A 305 15.49 -1.54 12.20
C SER A 305 15.17 -0.11 11.77
N PHE A 306 14.96 0.16 10.47
CA PHE A 306 14.58 1.49 9.99
C PHE A 306 13.22 1.95 10.54
N VAL A 307 12.23 1.07 10.63
CA VAL A 307 10.93 1.39 11.22
C VAL A 307 11.07 1.75 12.70
N ILE A 308 11.88 0.98 13.45
CA ILE A 308 12.16 1.24 14.87
C ILE A 308 12.91 2.57 15.05
N GLN A 309 13.92 2.85 14.22
CA GLN A 309 14.66 4.11 14.26
C GLN A 309 13.77 5.32 13.96
N ALA A 310 12.84 5.20 13.00
CA ALA A 310 11.88 6.26 12.71
C ALA A 310 10.92 6.50 13.90
N ASP A 311 10.48 5.46 14.59
CA ASP A 311 9.69 5.60 15.81
C ASP A 311 10.49 6.16 17.00
N HIS A 312 11.77 5.83 17.10
CA HIS A 312 12.66 6.44 18.08
C HIS A 312 12.79 7.95 17.85
N LEU A 313 12.97 8.37 16.59
CA LEU A 313 12.99 9.77 16.22
C LEU A 313 11.69 10.47 16.65
N ARG A 314 10.52 9.89 16.36
CA ARG A 314 9.23 10.43 16.79
C ARG A 314 9.13 10.60 18.31
N GLN A 315 9.55 9.58 19.05
CA GLN A 315 9.53 9.62 20.51
C GLN A 315 10.43 10.74 21.04
N GLN A 316 11.67 10.83 20.51
CA GLN A 316 12.60 11.88 20.89
C GLN A 316 12.08 13.27 20.54
N THR A 317 11.45 13.45 19.37
CA THR A 317 10.85 14.73 18.98
C THR A 317 9.77 15.16 19.97
N LEU A 318 8.84 14.25 20.34
CA LEU A 318 7.78 14.56 21.31
C LEU A 318 8.35 14.92 22.68
N GLN A 319 9.34 14.17 23.16
CA GLN A 319 10.00 14.44 24.44
C GLN A 319 10.75 15.79 24.41
N ARG A 320 11.59 16.03 23.40
CA ARG A 320 12.35 17.27 23.25
C ARG A 320 11.43 18.48 23.13
N MET A 321 10.34 18.36 22.37
CA MET A 321 9.33 19.41 22.27
C MET A 321 8.74 19.73 23.65
N SER A 322 8.37 18.70 24.43
CA SER A 322 7.84 18.91 25.78
C SER A 322 8.83 19.56 26.76
N CYS A 323 10.14 19.35 26.58
CA CYS A 323 11.18 19.97 27.40
C CYS A 323 11.46 21.44 27.01
N ILE A 324 11.27 21.81 25.74
CA ILE A 324 11.44 23.20 25.27
C ILE A 324 10.28 24.08 25.76
N LEU A 325 9.09 23.48 25.85
CA LEU A 325 7.84 24.16 26.17
C LEU A 325 7.59 24.19 27.68
N THR A 326 6.82 25.18 28.13
CA THR A 326 6.19 25.12 29.45
C THR A 326 5.17 23.99 29.48
N THR A 327 4.84 23.49 30.68
CA THR A 327 3.83 22.43 30.87
C THR A 327 2.51 22.75 30.16
N ARG A 328 2.07 24.01 30.21
CA ARG A 328 0.82 24.45 29.58
C ARG A 328 0.92 24.52 28.06
N GLN A 329 2.03 24.98 27.50
CA GLN A 329 2.27 24.94 26.05
C GLN A 329 2.37 23.50 25.55
N ALA A 330 3.08 22.62 26.26
CA ALA A 330 3.18 21.20 25.93
C ALA A 330 1.80 20.51 25.92
N ALA A 331 0.96 20.78 26.93
CA ALA A 331 -0.40 20.28 26.99
C ALA A 331 -1.25 20.76 25.79
N ARG A 332 -1.17 22.04 25.42
CA ARG A 332 -1.85 22.57 24.22
C ARG A 332 -1.38 21.89 22.94
N GLY A 333 -0.06 21.71 22.79
CA GLY A 333 0.53 21.03 21.65
C GLY A 333 0.08 19.57 21.53
N LEU A 334 0.05 18.84 22.64
CA LEU A 334 -0.41 17.44 22.68
C LEU A 334 -1.92 17.32 22.43
N LEU A 335 -2.72 18.27 22.90
CA LEU A 335 -4.14 18.36 22.56
C LEU A 335 -4.33 18.58 21.06
N ALA A 336 -3.65 19.57 20.47
CA ALA A 336 -3.70 19.86 19.04
C ALA A 336 -3.24 18.65 18.19
N PHE A 337 -2.19 17.96 18.65
CA PHE A 337 -1.69 16.73 18.04
C PHE A 337 -2.73 15.60 18.06
N GLY A 338 -3.37 15.36 19.21
CA GLY A 338 -4.43 14.36 19.33
C GLY A 338 -5.63 14.68 18.43
N GLU A 339 -6.05 15.95 18.41
CA GLU A 339 -7.15 16.41 17.56
C GLU A 339 -6.83 16.30 16.07
N TYR A 340 -5.60 16.57 15.66
CA TYR A 340 -5.19 16.45 14.26
C TYR A 340 -5.41 15.02 13.74
N PHE A 341 -4.91 13.99 14.44
CA PHE A 341 -5.13 12.61 14.02
C PHE A 341 -6.59 12.16 14.18
N GLN A 342 -7.30 12.68 15.17
CA GLN A 342 -8.72 12.41 15.31
C GLN A 342 -9.52 12.95 14.10
N ARG A 343 -9.19 14.16 13.61
CA ARG A 343 -9.81 14.74 12.40
C ARG A 343 -9.53 13.89 11.16
N LEU A 344 -8.31 13.38 10.99
CA LEU A 344 -7.98 12.47 9.87
C LEU A 344 -8.82 11.18 9.92
N ARG A 345 -9.00 10.59 11.09
CA ARG A 345 -9.87 9.40 11.26
C ARG A 345 -11.32 9.71 10.95
N THR A 346 -11.85 10.81 11.49
CA THR A 346 -13.22 11.27 11.21
C THR A 346 -13.42 11.47 9.71
N LEU A 347 -12.47 12.10 9.02
CA LEU A 347 -12.53 12.28 7.56
C LEU A 347 -12.58 10.94 6.81
N SER A 348 -11.79 9.95 7.25
CA SER A 348 -11.85 8.61 6.67
C SER A 348 -13.21 7.93 6.89
N SER A 349 -13.81 8.08 8.08
CA SER A 349 -15.13 7.54 8.39
C SER A 349 -16.22 8.20 7.54
N LEU A 350 -16.18 9.52 7.39
CA LEU A 350 -17.10 10.27 6.53
C LEU A 350 -16.99 9.84 5.06
N TRP A 351 -15.76 9.66 4.56
CA TRP A 351 -15.52 9.17 3.21
C TRP A 351 -16.08 7.76 2.99
N ALA A 352 -15.93 6.87 3.99
CA ALA A 352 -16.45 5.51 3.92
C ALA A 352 -17.99 5.45 3.99
N ALA A 353 -18.61 6.36 4.74
CA ALA A 353 -20.06 6.47 4.91
C ALA A 353 -20.78 7.21 3.78
N ARG A 354 -20.05 7.71 2.76
CA ARG A 354 -20.67 8.43 1.65
C ARG A 354 -21.68 7.54 0.90
N PRO A 355 -22.87 8.07 0.54
CA PRO A 355 -23.80 7.37 -0.34
C PRO A 355 -23.08 7.00 -1.64
N ARG A 356 -23.11 5.72 -2.01
CA ARG A 356 -22.55 5.24 -3.29
C ARG A 356 -23.54 5.38 -4.45
N ASP A 357 -24.78 5.68 -4.12
CA ASP A 357 -25.87 5.89 -5.06
C ASP A 357 -26.30 7.35 -4.99
N LEU A 358 -25.99 8.11 -6.04
CA LEU A 358 -26.74 9.27 -6.49
C LEU A 358 -26.70 9.26 -8.03
N PRO A 359 -27.79 9.71 -8.68
CA PRO A 359 -28.39 9.14 -9.90
C PRO A 359 -27.56 9.21 -11.18
#